data_AF-A0AAJ5VXX3-F1
#
_entry.id   AF-A0AAJ5VXX3-F1
#
_cell.length_a   1.000
_cell.length_b   1.000
_cell.length_c   1.000
_cell.angle_alpha   90.00
_cell.angle_beta   90.00
_cell.angle_gamma   90.00
#
_symmetry.space_group_name_H-M   'P 1'
#
loop_
_entity.id
_entity.type
_entity.pdbx_description
1 polymer ?
#
loop_
_entity_poly.entity_id
_entity_poly.type
_entity_poly.pdbx_seq_one_letter_code
_entity_poly.pdbx_strand_id
1 'polypeptide(L)'
;MDYNSGLGPDRFLAGISFNFARQRYGCAESLIGSGMGGVVLGAISRSVLVDGLMWRWIAADPSIRRPLLLGNLLRERSGICDSADKSGVSIANLPRWLMPIPLVADLEGVATWWDNAQMPDADSLLEDFLNTAGDPLSASSDDPMHLLDAAGLRGAVLVLAFACHGNFLGLQSCLTEDGQPGHDLRDVYEALFMHTAAVGALTVLHGTAATVPELWPRDVPQEQFMQEAIARGREVAEAARPIHRLIAPRPRRYNAQIARTSESRDQLNPQALLAPKHATPFGGDLQPTIDAAERFWVRSLATPVTEEHFAGQVLLHEVLNYGGAYSNLEATLATYDKDGSGPISVFAARMLLEEAARLRWRFSATENEFADRATQYFDEFRYRRNKTIKLLSGNGVPRTHAERRFELPSRVLSPPPKPPTKNRRPIPTTAAMIYEFGVATQPREPGWLRVAYSLLSQVTHATPLGALHTIHFASRDSLETNVLTPELVALALDVTCMASAYLIGHSTLILTDIGHDGIEFRDQLRREASRVHAAARLVHGLG
;
A
#
# COMPACT_ATOMS: atom_id res chain seq x y z
N MET A 1 17.13 16.46 -6.47
CA MET A 1 16.62 16.61 -7.84
C MET A 1 16.05 18.00 -7.93
N ASP A 2 16.60 18.84 -8.79
CA ASP A 2 16.14 20.21 -8.97
C ASP A 2 14.86 20.18 -9.82
N TYR A 3 13.79 20.77 -9.30
CA TYR A 3 12.54 20.88 -10.04
C TYR A 3 12.69 21.91 -11.14
N ASN A 4 12.80 21.47 -12.38
CA ASN A 4 12.74 22.37 -13.53
C ASN A 4 11.39 22.19 -14.24
N SER A 5 10.49 23.15 -14.02
CA SER A 5 9.18 23.24 -14.65
C SER A 5 9.24 23.42 -16.18
N GLY A 6 10.41 23.74 -16.75
CA GLY A 6 10.59 23.97 -18.18
C GLY A 6 10.85 22.72 -19.05
N LEU A 7 10.92 21.52 -18.47
CA LEU A 7 11.45 20.33 -19.15
C LEU A 7 10.39 19.39 -19.78
N GLY A 8 9.10 19.68 -19.61
CA GLY A 8 8.00 18.88 -20.17
C GLY A 8 7.36 17.90 -19.18
N PRO A 9 6.14 17.41 -19.47
CA PRO A 9 5.28 16.74 -18.49
C PRO A 9 5.81 15.38 -18.02
N ASP A 10 6.40 14.57 -18.90
CA ASP A 10 6.97 13.26 -18.56
C ASP A 10 8.22 13.39 -17.70
N ARG A 11 9.07 14.38 -17.98
CA ARG A 11 10.24 14.71 -17.17
C ARG A 11 9.86 15.25 -15.80
N PHE A 12 8.80 16.06 -15.72
CA PHE A 12 8.27 16.51 -14.42
C PHE A 12 7.85 15.32 -13.55
N LEU A 13 7.07 14.37 -14.10
CA LEU A 13 6.69 13.15 -13.39
C LEU A 13 7.91 12.34 -12.95
N ALA A 14 8.91 12.20 -13.81
CA ALA A 14 10.16 11.53 -13.45
C ALA A 14 10.92 12.24 -12.31
N GLY A 15 10.92 13.57 -12.30
CA GLY A 15 11.58 14.39 -11.29
C GLY A 15 10.98 14.27 -9.89
N ILE A 16 9.67 14.06 -9.77
CA ILE A 16 8.99 13.88 -8.48
C ILE A 16 9.11 12.45 -7.94
N SER A 17 9.38 11.45 -8.78
CA SER A 17 9.36 10.04 -8.38
C SER A 17 10.39 9.67 -7.32
N PHE A 18 11.63 10.15 -7.41
CA PHE A 18 12.62 9.86 -6.36
C PHE A 18 12.24 10.50 -5.02
N ASN A 19 11.69 11.72 -5.02
CA ASN A 19 11.24 12.36 -3.79
C ASN A 19 10.12 11.56 -3.11
N PHE A 20 9.17 11.07 -3.91
CA PHE A 20 8.09 10.24 -3.41
C PHE A 20 8.58 8.86 -2.91
N ALA A 21 9.55 8.24 -3.58
CA ALA A 21 10.19 7.00 -3.11
C ALA A 21 10.99 7.22 -1.83
N ARG A 22 11.77 8.32 -1.73
CA ARG A 22 12.50 8.73 -0.53
C ARG A 22 11.55 8.97 0.64
N GLN A 23 10.44 9.66 0.41
CA GLN A 23 9.43 9.90 1.44
C GLN A 23 8.88 8.59 1.98
N ARG A 24 8.45 7.68 1.08
CA ARG A 24 7.95 6.37 1.48
C ARG A 24 9.01 5.54 2.20
N TYR A 25 10.26 5.59 1.77
CA TYR A 25 11.35 4.92 2.50
C TYR A 25 11.52 5.47 3.93
N GLY A 26 11.52 6.81 4.09
CA GLY A 26 11.56 7.44 5.41
C GLY A 26 10.34 7.11 6.28
N CYS A 27 9.15 6.97 5.67
CA CYS A 27 7.95 6.50 6.36
C CYS A 27 8.09 5.04 6.85
N ALA A 28 8.71 4.16 6.06
CA ALA A 28 8.96 2.78 6.48
C ALA A 28 9.96 2.74 7.63
N GLU A 29 11.04 3.54 7.55
CA GLU A 29 12.03 3.69 8.62
C GLU A 29 11.39 4.22 9.91
N SER A 30 10.53 5.25 9.83
CA SER A 30 9.90 5.83 11.02
C SER A 30 8.94 4.91 11.76
N LEU A 31 8.44 3.86 11.09
CA LEU A 31 7.56 2.86 11.71
C LEU A 31 8.33 1.78 12.48
N ILE A 32 9.64 1.65 12.28
CA ILE A 32 10.47 0.68 13.00
C ILE A 32 10.43 1.00 14.50
N GLY A 33 10.04 0.01 15.31
CA GLY A 33 9.97 0.15 16.76
C GLY A 33 9.03 1.24 17.24
N SER A 34 8.11 1.70 16.38
CA SER A 34 7.14 2.74 16.73
C SER A 34 6.05 2.22 17.67
N GLY A 35 5.95 0.91 17.86
CA GLY A 35 4.85 0.29 18.59
C GLY A 35 3.55 0.30 17.80
N MET A 36 3.59 0.51 16.47
CA MET A 36 2.42 0.55 15.59
C MET A 36 2.76 0.36 14.11
N GLY A 37 1.73 0.06 13.31
CA GLY A 37 1.84 0.09 11.85
C GLY A 37 2.79 -0.95 11.26
N GLY A 38 3.11 -2.06 11.95
CA GLY A 38 4.00 -3.08 11.41
C GLY A 38 3.57 -3.61 10.03
N VAL A 39 2.26 -3.85 9.83
CA VAL A 39 1.72 -4.24 8.52
C VAL A 39 1.82 -3.11 7.48
N VAL A 40 1.74 -1.84 7.91
CA VAL A 40 1.90 -0.64 7.08
C VAL A 40 3.34 -0.52 6.58
N LEU A 41 4.33 -0.75 7.47
CA LEU A 41 5.75 -0.79 7.11
C LEU A 41 5.99 -1.76 5.96
N GLY A 42 5.41 -2.96 6.04
CA GLY A 42 5.47 -3.92 4.95
C GLY A 42 4.92 -3.36 3.65
N ALA A 43 3.71 -2.79 3.70
CA ALA A 43 3.03 -2.30 2.50
C ALA A 43 3.80 -1.19 1.79
N ILE A 44 4.36 -0.27 2.57
CA ILE A 44 5.26 0.77 2.08
C ILE A 44 6.51 0.15 1.46
N SER A 45 7.14 -0.81 2.14
CA SER A 45 8.35 -1.50 1.64
C SER A 45 8.11 -2.20 0.30
N ARG A 46 6.95 -2.86 0.13
CA ARG A 46 6.54 -3.45 -1.15
C ARG A 46 6.35 -2.39 -2.23
N SER A 47 5.68 -1.29 -1.88
CA SER A 47 5.40 -0.19 -2.81
C SER A 47 6.70 0.41 -3.36
N VAL A 48 7.68 0.67 -2.49
CA VAL A 48 9.00 1.21 -2.87
C VAL A 48 9.79 0.22 -3.73
N LEU A 49 9.73 -1.08 -3.42
CA LEU A 49 10.38 -2.10 -4.24
C LEU A 49 9.80 -2.19 -5.66
N VAL A 50 8.47 -2.21 -5.78
CA VAL A 50 7.79 -2.27 -7.09
C VAL A 50 8.08 -1.02 -7.92
N ASP A 51 8.12 0.15 -7.29
CA ASP A 51 8.52 1.39 -7.94
C ASP A 51 9.98 1.33 -8.45
N GLY A 52 10.89 0.75 -7.65
CA GLY A 52 12.26 0.47 -8.09
C GLY A 52 12.33 -0.41 -9.34
N LEU A 53 11.54 -1.49 -9.40
CA LEU A 53 11.46 -2.35 -10.58
C LEU A 53 10.97 -1.59 -11.83
N MET A 54 9.97 -0.71 -11.66
CA MET A 54 9.47 0.14 -12.74
C MET A 54 10.57 1.09 -13.24
N TRP A 55 11.28 1.77 -12.34
CA TRP A 55 12.33 2.72 -12.71
C TRP A 55 13.55 2.05 -13.35
N ARG A 56 13.91 0.83 -12.92
CA ARG A 56 14.89 0.00 -13.62
C ARG A 56 14.45 -0.29 -15.05
N TRP A 57 13.19 -0.66 -15.23
CA TRP A 57 12.63 -0.93 -16.56
C TRP A 57 12.61 0.33 -17.42
N ILE A 58 12.20 1.48 -16.91
CA ILE A 58 12.23 2.75 -17.65
C ILE A 58 13.67 3.12 -18.05
N ALA A 59 14.63 3.01 -17.12
CA ALA A 59 16.03 3.37 -17.34
C ALA A 59 16.72 2.57 -18.44
N ALA A 60 16.24 1.36 -18.75
CA ALA A 60 16.80 0.54 -19.83
C ALA A 60 16.51 1.13 -21.24
N ASP A 61 15.45 1.94 -21.39
CA ASP A 61 15.14 2.64 -22.63
C ASP A 61 14.35 3.94 -22.36
N PRO A 62 15.02 4.98 -21.82
CA PRO A 62 14.34 6.18 -21.31
C PRO A 62 13.56 6.94 -22.37
N SER A 63 14.04 6.96 -23.61
CA SER A 63 13.42 7.74 -24.69
C SER A 63 12.06 7.18 -25.11
N ILE A 64 11.88 5.85 -25.01
CA ILE A 64 10.63 5.16 -25.36
C ILE A 64 9.74 4.95 -24.14
N ARG A 65 10.32 4.60 -22.97
CA ARG A 65 9.56 4.15 -21.80
C ARG A 65 9.11 5.28 -20.88
N ARG A 66 9.88 6.38 -20.76
CA ARG A 66 9.51 7.53 -19.91
C ARG A 66 8.22 8.21 -20.39
N PRO A 67 7.98 8.45 -21.69
CA PRO A 67 6.71 9.04 -22.16
C PRO A 67 5.45 8.26 -21.74
N LEU A 68 5.58 6.94 -21.46
CA LEU A 68 4.45 6.12 -21.02
C LEU A 68 3.89 6.55 -19.65
N LEU A 69 4.65 7.33 -18.86
CA LEU A 69 4.16 7.93 -17.60
C LEU A 69 2.90 8.78 -17.82
N LEU A 70 2.82 9.47 -18.97
CA LEU A 70 1.67 10.31 -19.32
C LEU A 70 0.45 9.47 -19.69
N GLY A 71 0.65 8.38 -20.43
CA GLY A 71 -0.41 7.43 -20.77
C GLY A 71 -0.98 6.76 -19.51
N ASN A 72 -0.11 6.36 -18.58
CA ASN A 72 -0.52 5.82 -17.29
C ASN A 72 -1.30 6.84 -16.44
N LEU A 73 -0.81 8.09 -16.32
CA LEU A 73 -1.54 9.14 -15.60
C LEU A 73 -2.97 9.33 -16.14
N LEU A 74 -3.14 9.36 -17.46
CA LEU A 74 -4.46 9.46 -18.08
C LEU A 74 -5.35 8.24 -17.80
N ARG A 75 -4.77 7.04 -17.85
CA ARG A 75 -5.48 5.79 -17.51
C ARG A 75 -5.90 5.77 -16.05
N GLU A 76 -5.06 6.26 -15.15
CA GLU A 76 -5.38 6.38 -13.72
C GLU A 76 -6.54 7.35 -13.52
N ARG A 77 -6.46 8.55 -14.11
CA ARG A 77 -7.56 9.52 -14.09
C ARG A 77 -8.86 8.93 -14.64
N SER A 78 -8.79 8.27 -15.81
CA SER A 78 -9.93 7.58 -16.41
C SER A 78 -10.49 6.48 -15.50
N GLY A 79 -9.62 5.71 -14.85
CA GLY A 79 -10.02 4.67 -13.91
C GLY A 79 -10.76 5.21 -12.69
N ILE A 80 -10.40 6.40 -12.20
CA ILE A 80 -11.15 7.09 -11.14
C ILE A 80 -12.53 7.50 -11.64
N CYS A 81 -12.63 8.13 -12.82
CA CYS A 81 -13.90 8.51 -13.43
C CYS A 81 -14.81 7.28 -13.64
N ASP A 82 -14.27 6.23 -14.26
CA ASP A 82 -15.00 4.98 -14.50
C ASP A 82 -15.43 4.30 -13.21
N SER A 83 -14.61 4.40 -12.16
CA SER A 83 -14.98 3.88 -10.83
C SER A 83 -16.14 4.67 -10.24
N ALA A 84 -16.17 6.00 -10.39
CA ALA A 84 -17.27 6.84 -9.95
C ALA A 84 -18.56 6.50 -10.72
N ASP A 85 -18.47 6.44 -12.06
CA ASP A 85 -19.59 6.11 -12.95
C ASP A 85 -20.17 4.73 -12.66
N LYS A 86 -19.32 3.69 -12.62
CA LYS A 86 -19.75 2.29 -12.34
C LYS A 86 -20.32 2.11 -10.95
N SER A 87 -19.96 3.00 -10.02
CA SER A 87 -20.43 2.94 -8.63
C SER A 87 -21.60 3.88 -8.36
N GLY A 88 -22.06 4.64 -9.37
CA GLY A 88 -23.18 5.58 -9.25
C GLY A 88 -22.89 6.74 -8.29
N VAL A 89 -21.62 7.15 -8.14
CA VAL A 89 -21.21 8.21 -7.22
C VAL A 89 -20.97 9.50 -7.99
N SER A 90 -21.66 10.57 -7.61
CA SER A 90 -21.40 11.91 -8.13
C SER A 90 -20.36 12.61 -7.24
N ILE A 91 -19.32 13.17 -7.87
CA ILE A 91 -18.22 13.85 -7.17
C ILE A 91 -18.11 15.25 -7.76
N ALA A 92 -18.68 16.24 -7.08
CA ALA A 92 -18.79 17.61 -7.60
C ALA A 92 -17.43 18.27 -7.87
N ASN A 93 -16.40 17.90 -7.09
CA ASN A 93 -15.04 18.40 -7.24
C ASN A 93 -14.09 17.37 -7.90
N LEU A 94 -14.61 16.44 -8.71
CA LEU A 94 -13.82 15.41 -9.38
C LEU A 94 -12.51 15.94 -10.01
N PRO A 95 -12.48 17.11 -10.70
CA PRO A 95 -11.23 17.61 -11.27
C PRO A 95 -10.08 17.75 -10.27
N ARG A 96 -10.35 18.07 -8.99
CA ARG A 96 -9.30 18.16 -7.95
C ARG A 96 -8.69 16.80 -7.61
N TRP A 97 -9.53 15.76 -7.55
CA TRP A 97 -9.07 14.38 -7.38
C TRP A 97 -8.21 13.87 -8.55
N LEU A 98 -8.38 14.47 -9.72
CA LEU A 98 -7.60 14.12 -10.91
C LEU A 98 -6.30 14.94 -11.03
N MET A 99 -6.00 15.81 -10.05
CA MET A 99 -4.77 16.59 -9.95
C MET A 99 -4.42 17.34 -11.25
N PRO A 100 -5.15 18.41 -11.61
CA PRO A 100 -4.96 19.18 -12.83
C PRO A 100 -3.81 20.17 -12.66
N ILE A 101 -2.64 19.69 -12.22
CA ILE A 101 -1.44 20.52 -12.05
C ILE A 101 -1.01 21.07 -13.41
N PRO A 102 -0.78 22.39 -13.58
CA PRO A 102 -0.54 23.00 -14.89
C PRO A 102 0.50 22.29 -15.76
N LEU A 103 1.57 21.75 -15.16
CA LEU A 103 2.64 21.03 -15.84
C LEU A 103 2.20 19.70 -16.48
N VAL A 104 1.08 19.12 -16.04
CA VAL A 104 0.55 17.80 -16.47
C VAL A 104 -0.98 17.82 -16.65
N ALA A 105 -1.59 19.00 -16.66
CA ALA A 105 -3.02 19.19 -16.85
C ALA A 105 -3.35 19.11 -18.33
N ASP A 106 -2.78 20.03 -19.11
CA ASP A 106 -3.02 20.16 -20.55
C ASP A 106 -2.35 19.05 -21.33
N LEU A 107 -2.98 17.89 -21.29
CA LEU A 107 -2.66 16.82 -22.21
C LEU A 107 -3.47 17.02 -23.50
N GLU A 108 -4.49 17.88 -23.61
CA GLU A 108 -5.36 18.05 -24.80
C GLU A 108 -4.58 18.50 -26.07
N GLY A 109 -3.94 17.58 -26.80
CA GLY A 109 -3.20 17.92 -28.03
C GLY A 109 -2.17 16.89 -28.45
N VAL A 110 -1.75 16.00 -27.55
CA VAL A 110 -0.91 14.85 -27.90
C VAL A 110 -1.83 13.73 -28.44
N ALA A 111 -2.49 13.96 -29.57
CA ALA A 111 -3.59 13.16 -30.15
C ALA A 111 -3.34 11.65 -30.40
N THR A 112 -2.18 11.11 -30.00
CA THR A 112 -1.71 9.73 -30.23
C THR A 112 -1.82 8.78 -29.02
N TRP A 113 -2.32 9.18 -27.84
CA TRP A 113 -2.25 8.28 -26.66
C TRP A 113 -3.23 7.12 -26.63
N TRP A 114 -4.25 7.16 -27.48
CA TRP A 114 -5.11 6.00 -27.69
C TRP A 114 -4.31 4.76 -28.11
N ASP A 115 -3.13 5.00 -28.72
CA ASP A 115 -2.17 4.00 -29.15
C ASP A 115 -1.01 3.79 -28.14
N ASN A 116 -1.01 4.48 -26.99
CA ASN A 116 0.07 4.36 -26.02
C ASN A 116 -0.04 3.05 -25.24
N ALA A 117 1.02 2.26 -25.36
CA ALA A 117 1.16 1.01 -24.64
C ALA A 117 1.25 1.27 -23.13
N GLN A 118 0.60 0.44 -22.32
CA GLN A 118 0.62 0.53 -20.87
C GLN A 118 1.94 0.01 -20.33
N MET A 119 2.37 0.53 -19.18
CA MET A 119 3.49 -0.07 -18.47
C MET A 119 3.15 -1.51 -18.04
N PRO A 120 4.15 -2.40 -17.98
CA PRO A 120 3.96 -3.74 -17.45
C PRO A 120 3.48 -3.71 -16.00
N ASP A 121 2.68 -4.70 -15.61
CA ASP A 121 2.27 -4.85 -14.21
C ASP A 121 3.44 -5.28 -13.30
N ALA A 122 3.24 -5.16 -11.99
CA ALA A 122 4.27 -5.45 -10.99
C ALA A 122 4.80 -6.90 -11.06
N ASP A 123 3.93 -7.86 -11.42
CA ASP A 123 4.32 -9.27 -11.53
C ASP A 123 5.21 -9.49 -12.77
N SER A 124 4.87 -8.85 -13.89
CA SER A 124 5.65 -8.86 -15.13
C SER A 124 7.02 -8.22 -14.94
N LEU A 125 7.07 -7.06 -14.27
CA LEU A 125 8.33 -6.39 -13.91
C LEU A 125 9.22 -7.26 -13.01
N LEU A 126 8.62 -7.92 -12.02
CA LEU A 126 9.33 -8.86 -11.16
C LEU A 126 9.88 -10.05 -11.95
N GLU A 127 9.07 -10.66 -12.81
CA GLU A 127 9.52 -11.81 -13.62
C GLU A 127 10.65 -11.43 -14.57
N ASP A 128 10.56 -10.28 -15.24
CA ASP A 128 11.61 -9.74 -16.10
C ASP A 128 12.92 -9.50 -15.33
N PHE A 129 12.84 -8.88 -14.15
CA PHE A 129 14.00 -8.72 -13.28
C PHE A 129 14.63 -10.07 -12.92
N LEU A 130 13.83 -11.05 -12.51
CA LEU A 130 14.33 -12.37 -12.10
C LEU A 130 14.97 -13.16 -13.25
N ASN A 131 14.59 -12.88 -14.51
CA ASN A 131 15.22 -13.48 -15.69
C ASN A 131 16.55 -12.81 -16.04
N THR A 132 16.66 -11.51 -15.79
CA THR A 132 17.80 -10.68 -16.19
C THR A 132 18.87 -10.57 -15.10
N ALA A 133 18.50 -10.85 -13.84
CA ALA A 133 19.44 -10.99 -12.74
C ALA A 133 20.41 -12.16 -13.01
N GLY A 134 21.60 -11.82 -13.52
CA GLY A 134 22.68 -12.77 -13.79
C GLY A 134 23.26 -13.41 -12.53
N ASP A 135 24.33 -14.19 -12.67
CA ASP A 135 25.10 -14.65 -11.52
C ASP A 135 25.64 -13.40 -10.78
N PRO A 136 25.37 -13.22 -9.47
CA PRO A 136 25.83 -12.06 -8.70
C PRO A 136 27.35 -11.84 -8.75
N LEU A 137 28.13 -12.84 -9.17
CA LEU A 137 29.57 -12.75 -9.40
C LEU A 137 29.96 -12.16 -10.78
N SER A 138 29.00 -11.95 -11.69
CA SER A 138 29.22 -11.60 -13.10
C SER A 138 28.57 -10.29 -13.55
N ALA A 139 27.81 -9.63 -12.68
CA ALA A 139 27.12 -8.38 -13.00
C ALA A 139 27.94 -7.15 -12.60
N SER A 140 27.69 -6.01 -13.26
CA SER A 140 28.34 -4.75 -12.88
C SER A 140 28.01 -4.40 -11.43
N SER A 141 29.00 -4.00 -10.64
CA SER A 141 28.89 -3.66 -9.22
C SER A 141 27.89 -2.54 -8.88
N ASP A 142 27.35 -1.89 -9.90
CA ASP A 142 26.69 -0.58 -9.80
C ASP A 142 25.16 -0.66 -9.86
N ASP A 143 24.58 -1.82 -10.17
CA ASP A 143 23.12 -2.00 -10.14
C ASP A 143 22.62 -2.34 -8.71
N PRO A 144 21.86 -1.44 -8.06
CA PRO A 144 21.44 -1.61 -6.66
C PRO A 144 20.62 -2.88 -6.42
N MET A 145 19.95 -3.41 -7.45
CA MET A 145 19.15 -4.62 -7.27
C MET A 145 19.99 -5.88 -6.98
N HIS A 146 21.30 -5.87 -7.22
CA HIS A 146 22.19 -6.96 -6.79
C HIS A 146 22.37 -7.03 -5.26
N LEU A 147 21.97 -5.98 -4.55
CA LEU A 147 21.87 -6.02 -3.10
C LEU A 147 20.76 -6.99 -2.65
N LEU A 148 19.77 -7.28 -3.51
CA LEU A 148 18.83 -8.38 -3.30
C LEU A 148 19.35 -9.65 -3.98
N ASP A 149 19.40 -10.75 -3.22
CA ASP A 149 19.60 -12.07 -3.82
C ASP A 149 18.40 -12.38 -4.74
N ALA A 150 18.64 -12.59 -6.03
CA ALA A 150 17.60 -12.83 -7.04
C ALA A 150 16.63 -13.95 -6.63
N ALA A 151 17.13 -15.02 -6.01
CA ALA A 151 16.29 -16.12 -5.58
C ALA A 151 15.56 -15.85 -4.25
N GLY A 152 16.14 -15.03 -3.38
CA GLY A 152 15.48 -14.47 -2.20
C GLY A 152 14.37 -13.48 -2.56
N LEU A 153 14.53 -12.71 -3.63
CA LEU A 153 13.63 -11.63 -4.03
C LEU A 153 12.22 -12.12 -4.42
N ARG A 154 12.11 -13.17 -5.24
CA ARG A 154 10.78 -13.70 -5.64
C ARG A 154 9.96 -14.12 -4.42
N GLY A 155 10.62 -14.73 -3.45
CA GLY A 155 9.98 -15.11 -2.19
C GLY A 155 9.72 -13.92 -1.28
N ALA A 156 10.64 -12.95 -1.22
CA ALA A 156 10.47 -11.71 -0.47
C ALA A 156 9.25 -10.93 -0.97
N VAL A 157 9.07 -10.76 -2.28
CA VAL A 157 7.89 -10.10 -2.86
C VAL A 157 6.61 -10.83 -2.52
N LEU A 158 6.62 -12.16 -2.47
CA LEU A 158 5.44 -12.93 -2.04
C LEU A 158 5.17 -12.78 -0.54
N VAL A 159 6.22 -12.77 0.30
CA VAL A 159 6.10 -12.48 1.73
C VAL A 159 5.48 -11.09 1.93
N LEU A 160 5.99 -10.09 1.23
CA LEU A 160 5.42 -8.76 1.17
C LEU A 160 3.95 -8.82 0.71
N ALA A 161 3.63 -9.50 -0.39
CA ALA A 161 2.28 -9.54 -0.96
C ALA A 161 1.17 -10.13 -0.07
N PHE A 162 1.47 -10.78 1.05
CA PHE A 162 0.45 -11.07 2.06
C PHE A 162 0.68 -10.35 3.39
N ALA A 163 1.94 -10.08 3.77
CA ALA A 163 2.21 -9.38 5.03
C ALA A 163 1.74 -7.91 5.02
N CYS A 164 1.57 -7.35 3.81
CA CYS A 164 1.26 -5.94 3.55
C CYS A 164 -0.23 -5.62 3.37
N HIS A 165 -1.13 -6.58 3.52
CA HIS A 165 -2.55 -6.39 3.17
C HIS A 165 -3.48 -6.37 4.38
N GLY A 166 -2.93 -6.26 5.60
CA GLY A 166 -3.71 -6.26 6.84
C GLY A 166 -4.33 -7.61 7.18
N ASN A 167 -4.10 -8.63 6.35
CA ASN A 167 -4.77 -9.92 6.47
C ASN A 167 -4.16 -10.80 7.54
N PHE A 168 -4.80 -11.94 7.82
CA PHE A 168 -4.39 -12.86 8.87
C PHE A 168 -2.89 -13.21 8.86
N LEU A 169 -2.27 -13.47 7.70
CA LEU A 169 -0.82 -13.76 7.65
C LEU A 169 0.04 -12.54 7.95
N GLY A 170 -0.41 -11.34 7.56
CA GLY A 170 0.26 -10.09 7.90
C GLY A 170 0.15 -9.76 9.38
N LEU A 171 -1.02 -9.91 9.98
CA LEU A 171 -1.20 -9.69 11.42
C LEU A 171 -0.38 -10.71 12.24
N GLN A 172 -0.28 -11.96 11.79
CA GLN A 172 0.62 -12.94 12.41
C GLN A 172 2.10 -12.54 12.38
N SER A 173 2.52 -11.72 11.40
CA SER A 173 3.90 -11.23 11.34
C SER A 173 4.22 -10.19 12.42
N CYS A 174 3.20 -9.64 13.07
CA CYS A 174 3.32 -8.66 14.15
C CYS A 174 3.21 -9.29 15.55
N LEU A 175 3.13 -10.62 15.68
CA LEU A 175 3.13 -11.23 17.01
C LEU A 175 4.49 -11.03 17.69
N THR A 176 4.50 -10.53 18.92
CA THR A 176 5.71 -10.44 19.76
C THR A 176 6.31 -11.82 20.02
N GLU A 177 7.57 -11.89 20.48
CA GLU A 177 8.20 -13.16 20.86
C GLU A 177 7.41 -13.92 21.94
N ASP A 178 6.74 -13.19 22.82
CA ASP A 178 5.89 -13.75 23.87
C ASP A 178 4.49 -14.16 23.38
N GLY A 179 4.20 -13.97 22.09
CA GLY A 179 2.95 -14.38 21.46
C GLY A 179 1.78 -13.40 21.64
N GLN A 180 2.03 -12.23 22.22
CA GLN A 180 1.04 -11.15 22.26
C GLN A 180 0.88 -10.52 20.88
N PRO A 181 -0.32 -10.02 20.50
CA PRO A 181 -0.50 -9.17 19.33
C PRO A 181 0.42 -7.96 19.48
N GLY A 182 1.55 -7.99 18.78
CA GLY A 182 2.42 -6.84 18.68
C GLY A 182 1.86 -5.92 17.62
N HIS A 183 2.12 -4.65 17.84
CA HIS A 183 1.82 -3.60 16.90
C HIS A 183 3.01 -3.37 15.93
N ASP A 184 4.19 -3.91 16.27
CA ASP A 184 5.41 -3.95 15.46
C ASP A 184 5.61 -5.32 14.79
N LEU A 185 6.43 -5.34 13.73
CA LEU A 185 6.84 -6.57 13.07
C LEU A 185 7.85 -7.36 13.92
N ARG A 186 7.84 -8.68 13.76
CA ARG A 186 8.99 -9.49 14.19
C ARG A 186 10.24 -9.11 13.39
N ASP A 187 11.38 -9.21 14.05
CA ASP A 187 12.73 -8.98 13.54
C ASP A 187 12.96 -9.53 12.11
N VAL A 188 12.54 -10.77 11.84
CA VAL A 188 12.71 -11.42 10.54
C VAL A 188 11.91 -10.78 9.41
N TYR A 189 10.78 -10.15 9.71
CA TYR A 189 9.95 -9.42 8.75
C TYR A 189 10.43 -7.99 8.61
N GLU A 190 10.71 -7.32 9.72
CA GLU A 190 11.27 -5.97 9.73
C GLU A 190 12.58 -5.89 8.93
N ALA A 191 13.54 -6.79 9.21
CA ALA A 191 14.78 -6.86 8.47
C ALA A 191 14.58 -7.15 6.98
N LEU A 192 13.61 -8.01 6.63
CA LEU A 192 13.28 -8.27 5.23
C LEU A 192 12.72 -7.01 4.54
N PHE A 193 11.80 -6.33 5.20
CA PHE A 193 11.06 -5.22 4.63
C PHE A 193 11.98 -4.01 4.45
N MET A 194 12.77 -3.68 5.46
CA MET A 194 13.75 -2.60 5.36
C MET A 194 14.83 -2.87 4.32
N HIS A 195 15.29 -4.12 4.21
CA HIS A 195 16.20 -4.50 3.13
C HIS A 195 15.55 -4.28 1.76
N THR A 196 14.30 -4.71 1.56
CA THR A 196 13.59 -4.50 0.28
C THR A 196 13.29 -3.04 -0.01
N ALA A 197 12.94 -2.25 1.01
CA ALA A 197 12.63 -0.83 0.89
C ALA A 197 13.87 -0.01 0.53
N ALA A 198 15.00 -0.29 1.18
CA ALA A 198 16.27 0.35 0.90
C ALA A 198 16.71 0.10 -0.55
N VAL A 199 16.65 -1.16 -1.01
CA VAL A 199 17.02 -1.49 -2.39
C VAL A 199 16.03 -0.89 -3.40
N GLY A 200 14.72 -0.90 -3.09
CA GLY A 200 13.72 -0.22 -3.91
C GLY A 200 14.04 1.27 -4.08
N ALA A 201 14.29 1.98 -2.98
CA ALA A 201 14.60 3.41 -3.00
C ALA A 201 15.89 3.73 -3.77
N LEU A 202 16.94 2.93 -3.59
CA LEU A 202 18.19 3.06 -4.35
C LEU A 202 17.97 2.79 -5.84
N THR A 203 17.11 1.83 -6.19
CA THR A 203 16.80 1.52 -7.58
C THR A 203 15.99 2.64 -8.23
N VAL A 204 15.06 3.27 -7.51
CA VAL A 204 14.37 4.48 -7.99
C VAL A 204 15.36 5.62 -8.20
N LEU A 205 16.27 5.85 -7.23
CA LEU A 205 17.32 6.88 -7.35
C LEU A 205 18.17 6.66 -8.61
N HIS A 206 18.70 5.45 -8.78
CA HIS A 206 19.52 5.09 -9.93
C HIS A 206 18.75 5.20 -11.26
N GLY A 207 17.52 4.66 -11.29
CA GLY A 207 16.70 4.67 -12.50
C GLY A 207 16.24 6.06 -12.92
N THR A 208 15.84 6.92 -11.97
CA THR A 208 15.45 8.31 -12.26
C THR A 208 16.66 9.13 -12.71
N ALA A 209 17.82 8.98 -12.05
CA ALA A 209 19.06 9.64 -12.43
C ALA A 209 19.54 9.29 -13.85
N ALA A 210 19.40 8.03 -14.26
CA ALA A 210 19.71 7.60 -15.62
C ALA A 210 18.69 8.09 -16.66
N THR A 211 17.43 8.27 -16.23
CA THR A 211 16.31 8.62 -17.13
C THR A 211 16.18 10.12 -17.39
N VAL A 212 16.52 10.94 -16.40
CA VAL A 212 16.44 12.41 -16.44
C VAL A 212 17.66 13.03 -15.74
N PRO A 213 18.89 12.78 -16.24
CA PRO A 213 20.13 13.25 -15.62
C PRO A 213 20.19 14.79 -15.50
N GLU A 214 19.47 15.51 -16.37
CA GLU A 214 19.38 16.96 -16.34
C GLU A 214 18.66 17.54 -15.10
N LEU A 215 17.91 16.71 -14.36
CA LEU A 215 17.25 17.08 -13.10
C LEU A 215 18.14 16.83 -11.87
N TRP A 216 19.34 16.27 -12.07
CA TRP A 216 20.28 16.07 -10.97
C TRP A 216 20.78 17.42 -10.44
N PRO A 217 20.86 17.61 -9.10
CA PRO A 217 21.37 18.87 -8.54
C PRO A 217 22.81 19.14 -9.00
N ARG A 218 23.06 20.33 -9.54
CA ARG A 218 24.36 20.67 -10.15
C ARG A 218 25.51 20.71 -9.16
N ASP A 219 25.20 20.96 -7.89
CA ASP A 219 26.13 21.06 -6.77
C ASP A 219 26.43 19.72 -6.10
N VAL A 220 25.71 18.65 -6.47
CA VAL A 220 25.91 17.30 -5.92
C VAL A 220 26.66 16.44 -6.94
N PRO A 221 27.90 15.98 -6.64
CA PRO A 221 28.63 15.06 -7.54
C PRO A 221 27.89 13.73 -7.67
N GLN A 222 27.26 13.49 -8.83
CA GLN A 222 26.36 12.35 -9.04
C GLN A 222 27.02 11.00 -8.79
N GLU A 223 28.19 10.77 -9.40
CA GLU A 223 28.89 9.48 -9.30
C GLU A 223 29.29 9.15 -7.86
N GLN A 224 29.85 10.12 -7.14
CA GLN A 224 30.24 9.95 -5.73
C GLN A 224 29.01 9.67 -4.85
N PHE A 225 27.91 10.41 -5.06
CA PHE A 225 26.68 10.20 -4.30
C PHE A 225 26.10 8.80 -4.55
N MET A 226 26.08 8.33 -5.81
CA MET A 226 25.59 7.00 -6.16
C MET A 226 26.46 5.90 -5.53
N GLN A 227 27.78 6.04 -5.58
CA GLN A 227 28.70 5.09 -4.96
C GLN A 227 28.48 5.00 -3.44
N GLU A 228 28.33 6.14 -2.76
CA GLU A 228 28.04 6.16 -1.33
C GLU A 228 26.66 5.54 -1.03
N ALA A 229 25.63 5.89 -1.80
CA ALA A 229 24.29 5.33 -1.62
C ALA A 229 24.27 3.80 -1.79
N ILE A 230 24.98 3.26 -2.78
CA ILE A 230 25.14 1.81 -2.98
C ILE A 230 25.92 1.18 -1.82
N ALA A 231 26.97 1.83 -1.33
CA ALA A 231 27.74 1.36 -0.17
C ALA A 231 26.85 1.27 1.08
N ARG A 232 26.03 2.28 1.37
CA ARG A 232 25.04 2.26 2.47
C ARG A 232 23.98 1.17 2.27
N GLY A 233 23.49 0.99 1.05
CA GLY A 233 22.59 -0.10 0.71
C GLY A 233 23.20 -1.48 0.99
N ARG A 234 24.50 -1.64 0.76
CA ARG A 234 25.24 -2.86 1.08
C ARG A 234 25.32 -3.11 2.58
N GLU A 235 25.58 -2.08 3.38
CA GLU A 235 25.56 -2.18 4.84
C GLU A 235 24.19 -2.70 5.35
N VAL A 236 23.08 -2.16 4.82
CA VAL A 236 21.72 -2.63 5.15
C VAL A 236 21.52 -4.08 4.75
N ALA A 237 21.92 -4.46 3.53
CA ALA A 237 21.79 -5.83 3.05
C ALA A 237 22.60 -6.83 3.89
N GLU A 238 23.85 -6.49 4.24
CA GLU A 238 24.73 -7.31 5.07
C GLU A 238 24.18 -7.48 6.49
N ALA A 239 23.59 -6.44 7.08
CA ALA A 239 22.94 -6.51 8.39
C ALA A 239 21.64 -7.34 8.37
N ALA A 240 20.83 -7.19 7.32
CA ALA A 240 19.51 -7.81 7.26
C ALA A 240 19.54 -9.30 6.89
N ARG A 241 20.43 -9.71 5.99
CA ARG A 241 20.51 -11.09 5.46
C ARG A 241 20.65 -12.17 6.55
N PRO A 242 21.50 -12.03 7.59
CA PRO A 242 21.62 -13.01 8.67
C PRO A 242 20.35 -13.19 9.50
N ILE A 243 19.57 -12.10 9.65
CA ILE A 243 18.31 -12.09 10.40
C ILE A 243 17.24 -12.79 9.56
N HIS A 244 17.06 -12.32 8.32
CA HIS A 244 15.92 -12.68 7.49
C HIS A 244 16.14 -14.00 6.72
N ARG A 245 17.40 -14.44 6.52
CA ARG A 245 17.82 -15.76 6.00
C ARG A 245 17.21 -16.19 4.65
N LEU A 246 16.72 -15.25 3.86
CA LEU A 246 16.23 -15.52 2.49
C LEU A 246 17.41 -15.42 1.51
N ILE A 247 18.36 -16.33 1.70
CA ILE A 247 19.58 -16.44 0.90
C ILE A 247 19.51 -17.77 0.15
N ALA A 248 19.74 -17.72 -1.15
CA ALA A 248 19.82 -18.86 -2.03
C ALA A 248 21.28 -19.10 -2.42
N PRO A 249 21.83 -20.29 -2.16
CA PRO A 249 23.22 -20.61 -2.50
C PRO A 249 23.49 -20.59 -4.02
N ARG A 250 22.44 -20.72 -4.85
CA ARG A 250 22.53 -20.66 -6.32
C ARG A 250 21.25 -20.06 -6.91
N PRO A 251 21.34 -18.97 -7.72
CA PRO A 251 20.19 -18.43 -8.42
C PRO A 251 19.67 -19.42 -9.46
N ARG A 252 18.35 -19.59 -9.54
CA ARG A 252 17.71 -20.39 -10.59
C ARG A 252 17.33 -19.47 -11.74
N ARG A 253 17.72 -19.80 -12.98
CA ARG A 253 17.23 -19.12 -14.17
C ARG A 253 15.76 -19.48 -14.39
N TYR A 254 14.91 -18.47 -14.53
CA TYR A 254 13.53 -18.66 -14.95
C TYR A 254 13.45 -18.56 -16.48
N ASN A 255 12.53 -19.33 -17.06
CA ASN A 255 12.16 -19.18 -18.47
C ASN A 255 10.92 -18.28 -18.56
N ALA A 256 10.95 -17.09 -17.96
CA ALA A 256 9.83 -16.15 -18.06
C ALA A 256 10.03 -15.18 -19.23
N GLN A 257 8.94 -14.58 -19.68
CA GLN A 257 8.95 -13.62 -20.79
C GLN A 257 9.48 -12.27 -20.31
N ILE A 258 10.13 -11.54 -21.21
CA ILE A 258 10.54 -10.15 -20.98
C ILE A 258 9.29 -9.31 -20.70
N ALA A 259 9.37 -8.40 -19.72
CA ALA A 259 8.27 -7.48 -19.42
C ALA A 259 7.99 -6.60 -20.65
N ARG A 260 6.80 -6.74 -21.21
CA ARG A 260 6.34 -6.01 -22.39
C ARG A 260 5.20 -5.10 -22.02
N THR A 261 5.16 -3.97 -22.70
CA THR A 261 4.01 -3.09 -22.65
C THR A 261 2.80 -3.80 -23.25
N SER A 262 1.61 -3.55 -22.69
CA SER A 262 0.35 -4.05 -23.25
C SER A 262 -0.37 -2.95 -24.02
N GLU A 263 -0.92 -3.27 -25.17
CA GLU A 263 -1.89 -2.38 -25.82
C GLU A 263 -3.18 -2.36 -24.99
N SER A 264 -3.74 -1.18 -24.73
CA SER A 264 -5.08 -1.06 -24.18
C SER A 264 -5.98 -0.38 -25.20
N ARG A 265 -7.03 -1.10 -25.60
CA ARG A 265 -8.04 -0.63 -26.56
C ARG A 265 -9.24 0.01 -25.87
N ASP A 266 -9.19 0.15 -24.55
CA ASP A 266 -10.30 0.71 -23.79
C ASP A 266 -10.42 2.20 -24.07
N GLN A 267 -11.66 2.67 -24.29
CA GLN A 267 -11.94 4.09 -24.39
C GLN A 267 -11.73 4.76 -23.03
N LEU A 268 -11.02 5.89 -23.02
CA LEU A 268 -10.77 6.72 -21.85
C LEU A 268 -12.01 7.55 -21.60
N ASN A 269 -12.31 7.75 -20.32
CA ASN A 269 -13.35 8.64 -19.89
C ASN A 269 -12.97 10.09 -20.26
N PRO A 270 -13.79 10.83 -21.03
CA PRO A 270 -13.47 12.21 -21.42
C PRO A 270 -13.22 13.15 -20.24
N GLN A 271 -13.81 12.88 -19.07
CA GLN A 271 -13.58 13.67 -17.85
C GLN A 271 -12.15 13.55 -17.30
N ALA A 272 -11.39 12.54 -17.74
CA ALA A 272 -9.98 12.39 -17.39
C ALA A 272 -9.07 13.43 -18.07
N LEU A 273 -9.56 14.10 -19.12
CA LEU A 273 -8.88 15.19 -19.80
C LEU A 273 -9.16 16.49 -19.04
N LEU A 274 -8.09 17.11 -18.56
CA LEU A 274 -8.17 18.31 -17.73
C LEU A 274 -7.51 19.45 -18.46
N ALA A 275 -8.06 20.65 -18.34
CA ALA A 275 -7.39 21.87 -18.73
C ALA A 275 -6.72 22.49 -17.49
N PRO A 276 -5.63 23.28 -17.64
CA PRO A 276 -4.99 23.97 -16.52
C PRO A 276 -5.94 24.86 -15.71
N LYS A 277 -6.99 25.39 -16.36
CA LYS A 277 -8.07 26.17 -15.69
C LYS A 277 -8.83 25.38 -14.62
N HIS A 278 -8.74 24.05 -14.61
CA HIS A 278 -9.35 23.20 -13.58
C HIS A 278 -8.50 23.14 -12.30
N ALA A 279 -7.25 23.65 -12.31
CA ALA A 279 -6.40 23.82 -11.14
C ALA A 279 -7.02 24.85 -10.19
N THR A 280 -7.82 24.37 -9.24
CA THR A 280 -8.37 25.18 -8.16
C THR A 280 -7.84 24.65 -6.84
N PRO A 281 -7.17 25.48 -6.01
CA PRO A 281 -6.73 25.02 -4.71
C PRO A 281 -7.93 24.70 -3.83
N PHE A 282 -7.74 23.85 -2.82
CA PHE A 282 -8.74 23.66 -1.79
C PHE A 282 -8.92 24.98 -1.01
N GLY A 283 -10.09 25.59 -1.15
CA GLY A 283 -10.46 26.80 -0.40
C GLY A 283 -11.28 26.53 0.87
N GLY A 284 -11.44 25.26 1.26
CA GLY A 284 -12.22 24.87 2.44
C GLY A 284 -11.34 24.64 3.67
N ASP A 285 -11.97 24.22 4.76
CA ASP A 285 -11.31 23.92 6.03
C ASP A 285 -11.34 22.41 6.30
N LEU A 286 -10.19 21.83 6.69
CA LEU A 286 -10.08 20.43 7.11
C LEU A 286 -10.38 20.23 8.59
N GLN A 287 -10.33 21.30 9.41
CA GLN A 287 -10.46 21.22 10.86
C GLN A 287 -11.73 20.48 11.31
N PRO A 288 -12.91 20.63 10.67
CA PRO A 288 -14.09 19.87 11.07
C PRO A 288 -13.93 18.35 10.94
N THR A 289 -13.23 17.89 9.89
CA THR A 289 -12.93 16.47 9.67
C THR A 289 -11.90 15.98 10.68
N ILE A 290 -10.85 16.77 10.92
CA ILE A 290 -9.81 16.48 11.91
C ILE A 290 -10.41 16.35 13.31
N ASP A 291 -11.14 17.37 13.77
CA ASP A 291 -11.79 17.37 15.08
C ASP A 291 -12.73 16.18 15.27
N ALA A 292 -13.43 15.77 14.21
CA ALA A 292 -14.28 14.59 14.25
C ALA A 292 -13.48 13.30 14.38
N ALA A 293 -12.36 13.17 13.65
CA ALA A 293 -11.48 12.01 13.72
C ALA A 293 -10.80 11.90 15.10
N GLU A 294 -10.37 13.01 15.69
CA GLU A 294 -9.82 13.04 17.05
C GLU A 294 -10.86 12.64 18.11
N ARG A 295 -12.12 13.06 17.95
CA ARG A 295 -13.22 12.57 18.81
C ARG A 295 -13.46 11.07 18.65
N PHE A 296 -13.39 10.56 17.42
CA PHE A 296 -13.48 9.13 17.16
C PHE A 296 -12.34 8.37 17.86
N TRP A 297 -11.11 8.89 17.80
CA TRP A 297 -9.96 8.32 18.49
C TRP A 297 -10.17 8.19 19.99
N VAL A 298 -10.50 9.30 20.65
CA VAL A 298 -10.77 9.32 22.10
C VAL A 298 -11.87 8.33 22.47
N ARG A 299 -12.93 8.22 21.64
CA ARG A 299 -13.99 7.23 21.84
C ARG A 299 -13.47 5.79 21.71
N SER A 300 -12.61 5.51 20.73
CA SER A 300 -12.06 4.18 20.50
C SER A 300 -11.20 3.67 21.66
N LEU A 301 -10.55 4.57 22.41
CA LEU A 301 -9.75 4.22 23.58
C LEU A 301 -10.60 3.79 24.79
N ALA A 302 -11.88 4.14 24.83
CA ALA A 302 -12.82 3.72 25.89
C ALA A 302 -13.38 2.31 25.66
N THR A 303 -12.53 1.39 25.19
CA THR A 303 -12.94 0.02 24.86
C THR A 303 -13.29 -0.78 26.11
N PRO A 304 -14.37 -1.59 26.09
CA PRO A 304 -14.72 -2.48 27.21
C PRO A 304 -13.86 -3.76 27.24
N VAL A 305 -13.03 -3.99 26.21
CA VAL A 305 -12.15 -5.16 26.15
C VAL A 305 -10.99 -4.96 27.13
N THR A 306 -10.82 -5.94 28.02
CA THR A 306 -9.75 -6.02 29.02
C THR A 306 -8.84 -7.22 28.74
N GLU A 307 -7.69 -7.28 29.41
CA GLU A 307 -6.75 -8.42 29.31
C GLU A 307 -7.40 -9.78 29.61
N GLU A 308 -8.40 -9.82 30.50
CA GLU A 308 -9.13 -11.04 30.85
C GLU A 308 -9.86 -11.65 29.64
N HIS A 309 -10.34 -10.82 28.72
CA HIS A 309 -11.00 -11.28 27.50
C HIS A 309 -10.02 -11.99 26.56
N PHE A 310 -8.73 -11.63 26.58
CA PHE A 310 -7.69 -12.32 25.81
C PHE A 310 -7.21 -13.61 26.47
N ALA A 311 -7.37 -13.75 27.79
CA ALA A 311 -7.02 -14.96 28.53
C ALA A 311 -8.04 -16.12 28.35
N GLY A 312 -9.19 -15.85 27.74
CA GLY A 312 -10.23 -16.85 27.43
C GLY A 312 -9.91 -17.76 26.24
N GLN A 313 -10.85 -18.63 25.85
CA GLN A 313 -10.75 -19.47 24.64
C GLN A 313 -11.01 -18.68 23.34
N VAL A 314 -10.36 -17.54 23.16
CA VAL A 314 -10.51 -16.71 21.97
C VAL A 314 -9.61 -17.23 20.85
N LEU A 315 -10.14 -17.27 19.63
CA LEU A 315 -9.36 -17.66 18.46
C LEU A 315 -8.35 -16.55 18.12
N LEU A 316 -7.08 -16.93 17.92
CA LEU A 316 -5.96 -16.00 17.63
C LEU A 316 -6.28 -14.92 16.58
N HIS A 317 -7.00 -15.27 15.52
CA HIS A 317 -7.32 -14.34 14.45
C HIS A 317 -8.25 -13.20 14.89
N GLU A 318 -9.11 -13.41 15.89
CA GLU A 318 -9.99 -12.36 16.41
C GLU A 318 -9.20 -11.35 17.25
N VAL A 319 -8.27 -11.85 18.06
CA VAL A 319 -7.32 -11.03 18.81
C VAL A 319 -6.45 -10.20 17.86
N LEU A 320 -5.93 -10.84 16.80
CA LEU A 320 -5.12 -10.18 15.78
C LEU A 320 -5.91 -9.12 15.01
N ASN A 321 -7.17 -9.38 14.63
CA ASN A 321 -8.02 -8.41 13.96
C ASN A 321 -8.25 -7.18 14.83
N TYR A 322 -8.53 -7.39 16.13
CA TYR A 322 -8.72 -6.30 17.09
C TYR A 322 -7.46 -5.45 17.25
N GLY A 323 -6.33 -6.07 17.60
CA GLY A 323 -5.06 -5.36 17.81
C GLY A 323 -4.51 -4.71 16.53
N GLY A 324 -4.67 -5.36 15.38
CA GLY A 324 -4.30 -4.82 14.08
C GLY A 324 -5.13 -3.60 13.67
N ALA A 325 -6.42 -3.57 14.02
CA ALA A 325 -7.28 -2.43 13.76
C ALA A 325 -6.84 -1.20 14.58
N TYR A 326 -6.55 -1.37 15.88
CA TYR A 326 -6.00 -0.29 16.70
C TYR A 326 -4.65 0.20 16.20
N SER A 327 -3.75 -0.73 15.86
CA SER A 327 -2.42 -0.40 15.36
C SER A 327 -2.47 0.47 14.10
N ASN A 328 -3.34 0.15 13.14
CA ASN A 328 -3.50 0.95 11.93
C ASN A 328 -4.25 2.25 12.17
N LEU A 329 -5.23 2.26 13.09
CA LEU A 329 -5.94 3.48 13.48
C LEU A 329 -4.96 4.49 14.11
N GLU A 330 -4.12 4.02 15.02
CA GLU A 330 -3.05 4.82 15.64
C GLU A 330 -2.05 5.29 14.60
N ALA A 331 -1.59 4.41 13.71
CA ALA A 331 -0.68 4.78 12.63
C ALA A 331 -1.26 5.90 11.74
N THR A 332 -2.57 5.91 11.46
CA THR A 332 -3.21 7.03 10.76
C THR A 332 -3.18 8.31 11.59
N LEU A 333 -3.69 8.26 12.81
CA LEU A 333 -3.93 9.45 13.62
C LEU A 333 -2.65 10.08 14.17
N ALA A 334 -1.60 9.30 14.35
CA ALA A 334 -0.29 9.81 14.77
C ALA A 334 0.50 10.48 13.63
N THR A 335 0.11 10.27 12.36
CA THR A 335 0.97 10.62 11.20
C THR A 335 0.30 11.45 10.10
N TYR A 336 -1.03 11.66 10.14
CA TYR A 336 -1.73 12.38 9.06
C TYR A 336 -1.28 13.85 8.92
N ASP A 337 -0.86 14.48 10.02
CA ASP A 337 -0.50 15.90 10.10
C ASP A 337 1.01 16.15 10.27
N LYS A 338 1.84 15.10 10.35
CA LYS A 338 3.29 15.28 10.52
C LYS A 338 3.98 15.41 9.18
N ASP A 339 4.98 16.29 9.14
CA ASP A 339 5.75 16.58 7.94
C ASP A 339 6.39 15.31 7.38
N GLY A 340 6.09 15.04 6.11
CA GLY A 340 6.66 13.90 5.39
C GLY A 340 6.06 12.53 5.72
N SER A 341 5.27 12.36 6.78
CA SER A 341 4.71 11.05 7.16
C SER A 341 3.34 10.74 6.56
N GLY A 342 2.71 11.72 5.90
CA GLY A 342 1.38 11.59 5.32
C GLY A 342 1.10 10.25 4.62
N PRO A 343 2.00 9.69 3.78
CA PRO A 343 1.76 8.39 3.15
C PRO A 343 1.40 7.26 4.13
N ILE A 344 1.94 7.24 5.36
CA ILE A 344 1.60 6.23 6.38
C ILE A 344 0.08 6.16 6.60
N SER A 345 -0.57 7.32 6.77
CA SER A 345 -2.02 7.43 6.94
C SER A 345 -2.81 6.82 5.78
N VAL A 346 -2.35 7.03 4.53
CA VAL A 346 -3.02 6.53 3.32
C VAL A 346 -2.88 5.02 3.19
N PHE A 347 -1.70 4.47 3.50
CA PHE A 347 -1.49 3.02 3.55
C PHE A 347 -2.34 2.38 4.64
N ALA A 348 -2.31 2.93 5.87
CA ALA A 348 -3.11 2.43 6.99
C ALA A 348 -4.62 2.45 6.69
N ALA A 349 -5.14 3.55 6.15
CA ALA A 349 -6.54 3.68 5.76
C ALA A 349 -6.96 2.63 4.72
N ARG A 350 -6.14 2.41 3.69
CA ARG A 350 -6.39 1.38 2.69
C ARG A 350 -6.46 0.00 3.35
N MET A 351 -5.49 -0.33 4.20
CA MET A 351 -5.42 -1.64 4.83
C MET A 351 -6.60 -1.91 5.76
N LEU A 352 -6.98 -0.92 6.57
CA LEU A 352 -8.19 -0.97 7.38
C LEU A 352 -9.43 -1.23 6.51
N LEU A 353 -9.57 -0.53 5.39
CA LEU A 353 -10.70 -0.72 4.48
C LEU A 353 -10.75 -2.14 3.90
N GLU A 354 -9.62 -2.67 3.44
CA GLU A 354 -9.55 -4.03 2.91
C GLU A 354 -9.94 -5.07 3.98
N GLU A 355 -9.48 -4.90 5.22
CA GLU A 355 -9.79 -5.81 6.32
C GLU A 355 -11.23 -5.68 6.81
N ALA A 356 -11.76 -4.46 6.93
CA ALA A 356 -13.15 -4.23 7.29
C ALA A 356 -14.09 -4.91 6.29
N ALA A 357 -13.77 -4.81 4.99
CA ALA A 357 -14.50 -5.49 3.93
C ALA A 357 -14.41 -7.02 4.03
N ARG A 358 -13.23 -7.59 4.30
CA ARG A 358 -13.04 -9.03 4.50
C ARG A 358 -13.81 -9.53 5.73
N LEU A 359 -13.74 -8.79 6.84
CA LEU A 359 -14.47 -9.13 8.06
C LEU A 359 -15.98 -9.07 7.83
N ARG A 360 -16.46 -8.01 7.15
CA ARG A 360 -17.88 -7.88 6.79
C ARG A 360 -18.32 -9.07 5.95
N TRP A 361 -17.64 -9.37 4.85
CA TRP A 361 -17.97 -10.49 3.98
C TRP A 361 -18.04 -11.81 4.76
N ARG A 362 -17.11 -12.05 5.67
CA ARG A 362 -17.07 -13.28 6.47
C ARG A 362 -18.25 -13.39 7.42
N PHE A 363 -18.60 -12.32 8.13
CA PHE A 363 -19.59 -12.33 9.21
C PHE A 363 -21.02 -11.98 8.77
N SER A 364 -21.20 -11.42 7.58
CA SER A 364 -22.52 -11.17 7.00
C SER A 364 -23.08 -12.37 6.24
N ALA A 365 -23.01 -13.53 6.88
CA ALA A 365 -23.41 -14.81 6.33
C ALA A 365 -24.56 -15.36 7.18
N THR A 366 -25.43 -16.17 6.58
CA THR A 366 -26.32 -17.02 7.39
C THR A 366 -25.49 -18.05 8.17
N GLU A 367 -26.04 -18.67 9.21
CA GLU A 367 -25.32 -19.64 10.04
C GLU A 367 -24.69 -20.77 9.20
N ASN A 368 -25.44 -21.30 8.23
CA ASN A 368 -24.96 -22.34 7.32
C ASN A 368 -23.84 -21.83 6.37
N GLU A 369 -23.89 -20.58 5.94
CA GLU A 369 -22.86 -20.00 5.06
C GLU A 369 -21.60 -19.56 5.82
N PHE A 370 -21.71 -19.27 7.12
CA PHE A 370 -20.59 -18.78 7.93
C PHE A 370 -19.46 -19.80 7.98
N ALA A 371 -19.78 -21.08 8.21
CA ALA A 371 -18.79 -22.15 8.24
C ALA A 371 -18.05 -22.29 6.90
N ASP A 372 -18.77 -22.16 5.78
CA ASP A 372 -18.20 -22.20 4.43
C ASP A 372 -17.27 -21.01 4.17
N ARG A 373 -17.71 -19.78 4.50
CA ARG A 373 -16.89 -18.56 4.32
C ARG A 373 -15.67 -18.56 5.24
N ALA A 374 -15.79 -19.04 6.47
CA ALA A 374 -14.67 -19.20 7.40
C ALA A 374 -13.65 -20.20 6.84
N THR A 375 -14.10 -21.34 6.33
CA THR A 375 -13.24 -22.33 5.67
C THR A 375 -12.53 -21.71 4.46
N GLN A 376 -13.28 -21.01 3.60
CA GLN A 376 -12.75 -20.33 2.42
C GLN A 376 -11.69 -19.29 2.76
N TYR A 377 -11.92 -18.49 3.81
CA TYR A 377 -10.99 -17.48 4.31
C TYR A 377 -9.67 -18.12 4.77
N PHE A 378 -9.73 -19.10 5.68
CA PHE A 378 -8.50 -19.72 6.20
C PHE A 378 -7.76 -20.55 5.14
N ASP A 379 -8.47 -21.17 4.21
CA ASP A 379 -7.85 -21.91 3.10
C ASP A 379 -7.10 -21.00 2.13
N GLU A 380 -7.57 -19.78 1.90
CA GLU A 380 -6.83 -18.79 1.11
C GLU A 380 -5.47 -18.48 1.75
N PHE A 381 -5.42 -18.27 3.06
CA PHE A 381 -4.16 -17.99 3.77
C PHE A 381 -3.24 -19.21 3.88
N ARG A 382 -3.79 -20.41 4.13
CA ARG A 382 -3.01 -21.66 4.08
C ARG A 382 -2.41 -21.88 2.69
N TYR A 383 -3.19 -21.63 1.64
CA TYR A 383 -2.73 -21.71 0.26
C TYR A 383 -1.59 -20.72 -0.01
N ARG A 384 -1.74 -19.45 0.40
CA ARG A 384 -0.69 -18.41 0.23
C ARG A 384 0.59 -18.75 0.98
N ARG A 385 0.50 -19.22 2.23
CA ARG A 385 1.64 -19.73 3.01
C ARG A 385 2.35 -20.86 2.27
N ASN A 386 1.61 -21.90 1.89
CA ASN A 386 2.19 -23.09 1.23
C ASN A 386 2.80 -22.75 -0.14
N LYS A 387 2.14 -21.87 -0.91
CA LYS A 387 2.65 -21.36 -2.18
C LYS A 387 3.98 -20.62 -1.97
N THR A 388 4.06 -19.77 -0.94
CA THR A 388 5.27 -19.00 -0.63
C THR A 388 6.42 -19.91 -0.20
N ILE A 389 6.18 -20.87 0.71
CA ILE A 389 7.19 -21.84 1.13
C ILE A 389 7.70 -22.66 -0.06
N LYS A 390 6.78 -23.14 -0.92
CA LYS A 390 7.14 -23.91 -2.12
C LYS A 390 7.98 -23.10 -3.09
N LEU A 391 7.66 -21.82 -3.28
CA LEU A 391 8.40 -20.94 -4.17
C LEU A 391 9.79 -20.61 -3.61
N LEU A 392 9.89 -20.20 -2.34
CA LEU A 392 11.17 -20.00 -1.64
C LEU A 392 12.06 -21.24 -1.75
N SER A 393 11.53 -22.41 -1.40
CA SER A 393 12.26 -23.68 -1.47
C SER A 393 12.67 -24.04 -2.91
N GLY A 394 11.76 -23.84 -3.87
CA GLY A 394 12.01 -24.08 -5.30
C GLY A 394 13.04 -23.14 -5.92
N ASN A 395 13.32 -22.02 -5.25
CA ASN A 395 14.31 -21.01 -5.62
C ASN A 395 15.64 -21.20 -4.89
N GLY A 396 15.80 -22.23 -4.06
CA GLY A 396 17.08 -22.55 -3.41
C GLY A 396 17.21 -22.02 -1.97
N VAL A 397 16.21 -21.35 -1.42
CA VAL A 397 16.17 -21.06 0.03
C VAL A 397 15.94 -22.37 0.77
N PRO A 398 16.72 -22.70 1.83
CA PRO A 398 16.46 -23.89 2.63
C PRO A 398 15.02 -23.92 3.14
N ARG A 399 14.33 -25.05 2.96
CA ARG A 399 12.92 -25.20 3.33
C ARG A 399 12.66 -24.86 4.80
N THR A 400 13.59 -25.24 5.69
CA THR A 400 13.54 -24.92 7.12
C THR A 400 13.57 -23.42 7.39
N HIS A 401 14.32 -22.63 6.61
CA HIS A 401 14.30 -21.16 6.72
C HIS A 401 13.00 -20.56 6.17
N ALA A 402 12.47 -21.12 5.08
CA ALA A 402 11.19 -20.70 4.53
C ALA A 402 10.02 -21.00 5.49
N GLU A 403 10.02 -22.17 6.14
CA GLU A 403 9.00 -22.59 7.11
C GLU A 403 9.08 -21.77 8.40
N ARG A 404 10.29 -21.52 8.92
CA ARG A 404 10.53 -20.76 10.16
C ARG A 404 9.85 -19.39 10.18
N ARG A 405 9.74 -18.72 9.03
CA ARG A 405 9.04 -17.42 8.95
C ARG A 405 7.58 -17.51 9.39
N PHE A 406 6.92 -18.60 9.06
CA PHE A 406 5.51 -18.83 9.35
C PHE A 406 5.29 -19.57 10.66
N GLU A 407 6.35 -19.87 11.41
CA GLU A 407 6.23 -20.38 12.75
C GLU A 407 5.70 -19.27 13.65
N LEU A 408 4.69 -19.63 14.43
CA LEU A 408 4.17 -18.75 15.47
C LEU A 408 5.14 -18.78 16.65
N PRO A 409 5.21 -17.69 17.44
CA PRO A 409 5.98 -17.70 18.68
C PRO A 409 5.59 -18.87 19.58
N SER A 410 6.55 -19.41 20.33
CA SER A 410 6.40 -20.68 21.08
C SER A 410 5.26 -20.67 22.11
N ARG A 411 4.89 -19.49 22.61
CA ARG A 411 3.78 -19.28 23.55
C ARG A 411 2.40 -19.25 22.90
N VAL A 412 2.33 -19.13 21.57
CA VAL A 412 1.06 -19.14 20.84
C VAL A 412 0.60 -20.58 20.63
N LEU A 413 -0.40 -20.98 21.39
CA LEU A 413 -1.04 -22.29 21.26
C LEU A 413 -2.00 -22.29 20.06
N SER A 414 -1.50 -22.67 18.88
CA SER A 414 -2.33 -22.93 17.70
C SER A 414 -2.28 -24.41 17.35
N PRO A 415 -3.42 -25.03 16.96
CA PRO A 415 -3.38 -26.37 16.37
C PRO A 415 -2.49 -26.38 15.12
N PRO A 416 -1.90 -27.53 14.77
CA PRO A 416 -1.07 -27.66 13.58
C PRO A 416 -1.80 -27.15 12.33
N PRO A 417 -1.11 -26.46 11.41
CA PRO A 417 -1.75 -25.97 10.20
C PRO A 417 -2.23 -27.16 9.35
N LYS A 418 -3.54 -27.21 9.09
CA LYS A 418 -4.10 -28.17 8.12
C LYS A 418 -3.74 -27.73 6.68
N PRO A 419 -3.58 -28.66 5.73
CA PRO A 419 -3.47 -28.30 4.32
C PRO A 419 -4.77 -27.62 3.85
N PRO A 420 -4.72 -26.72 2.85
CA PRO A 420 -5.92 -26.14 2.26
C PRO A 420 -6.75 -27.23 1.57
N THR A 421 -8.08 -27.07 1.55
CA THR A 421 -8.99 -28.02 0.91
C THR A 421 -8.67 -28.16 -0.58
N LYS A 422 -8.77 -29.39 -1.12
CA LYS A 422 -8.63 -29.62 -2.57
C LYS A 422 -9.75 -28.87 -3.31
N ASN A 423 -9.42 -28.28 -4.46
CA ASN A 423 -10.36 -27.47 -5.25
C ASN A 423 -10.97 -26.28 -4.46
N ARG A 424 -10.21 -25.70 -3.52
CA ARG A 424 -10.66 -24.56 -2.72
C ARG A 424 -11.15 -23.39 -3.58
N ARG A 425 -12.35 -22.90 -3.27
CA ARG A 425 -12.92 -21.69 -3.87
C ARG A 425 -12.11 -20.47 -3.39
N PRO A 426 -11.62 -19.58 -4.26
CA PRO A 426 -10.97 -18.35 -3.83
C PRO A 426 -11.99 -17.41 -3.19
N ILE A 427 -11.60 -16.63 -2.18
CA ILE A 427 -12.45 -15.54 -1.64
C ILE A 427 -12.80 -14.53 -2.76
N PRO A 428 -13.90 -13.76 -2.62
CA PRO A 428 -14.21 -12.70 -3.57
C PRO A 428 -13.08 -11.67 -3.69
N THR A 429 -13.06 -10.91 -4.78
CA THR A 429 -12.07 -9.85 -4.95
C THR A 429 -12.25 -8.76 -3.91
N THR A 430 -11.16 -8.09 -3.52
CA THR A 430 -11.19 -7.00 -2.55
C THR A 430 -12.14 -5.87 -2.99
N ALA A 431 -12.16 -5.51 -4.26
CA ALA A 431 -13.09 -4.51 -4.79
C ALA A 431 -14.57 -4.93 -4.64
N ALA A 432 -14.89 -6.21 -4.82
CA ALA A 432 -16.26 -6.71 -4.63
C ALA A 432 -16.66 -6.65 -3.15
N MET A 433 -15.79 -7.10 -2.25
CA MET A 433 -16.06 -7.03 -0.80
C MET A 433 -16.17 -5.58 -0.30
N ILE A 434 -15.36 -4.66 -0.83
CA ILE A 434 -15.44 -3.22 -0.48
C ILE A 434 -16.75 -2.61 -0.95
N TYR A 435 -17.24 -2.96 -2.14
CA TYR A 435 -18.55 -2.51 -2.61
C TYR A 435 -19.67 -2.98 -1.67
N GLU A 436 -19.69 -4.27 -1.31
CA GLU A 436 -20.65 -4.81 -0.33
C GLU A 436 -20.55 -4.12 1.04
N PHE A 437 -19.33 -3.80 1.48
CA PHE A 437 -19.08 -3.05 2.70
C PHE A 437 -19.63 -1.62 2.62
N GLY A 438 -19.44 -0.93 1.48
CA GLY A 438 -19.98 0.40 1.21
C GLY A 438 -21.51 0.42 1.23
N VAL A 439 -22.16 -0.55 0.57
CA VAL A 439 -23.63 -0.71 0.60
C VAL A 439 -24.15 -0.83 2.04
N ALA A 440 -23.42 -1.55 2.90
CA ALA A 440 -23.85 -1.80 4.27
C ALA A 440 -23.60 -0.62 5.22
N THR A 441 -22.56 0.17 4.98
CA THR A 441 -22.10 1.21 5.92
C THR A 441 -22.42 2.64 5.48
N GLN A 442 -22.55 2.87 4.17
CA GLN A 442 -22.83 4.16 3.57
C GLN A 442 -24.02 4.07 2.60
N PRO A 443 -25.25 3.83 3.11
CA PRO A 443 -26.41 3.59 2.25
C PRO A 443 -26.81 4.80 1.39
N ARG A 444 -26.36 6.02 1.74
CA ARG A 444 -26.57 7.22 0.92
C ARG A 444 -25.67 7.25 -0.31
N GLU A 445 -24.49 6.67 -0.21
CA GLU A 445 -23.43 6.69 -1.22
C GLU A 445 -22.74 5.31 -1.29
N PRO A 446 -23.50 4.24 -1.61
CA PRO A 446 -23.02 2.86 -1.45
C PRO A 446 -21.77 2.55 -2.28
N GLY A 447 -21.57 3.29 -3.38
CA GLY A 447 -20.42 3.19 -4.26
C GLY A 447 -19.16 3.92 -3.79
N TRP A 448 -19.25 4.82 -2.80
CA TRP A 448 -18.15 5.71 -2.43
C TRP A 448 -16.89 4.95 -2.01
N LEU A 449 -17.02 3.92 -1.19
CA LEU A 449 -15.86 3.17 -0.70
C LEU A 449 -15.08 2.48 -1.81
N ARG A 450 -15.72 2.16 -2.94
CA ARG A 450 -15.03 1.63 -4.13
C ARG A 450 -14.17 2.70 -4.80
N VAL A 451 -14.68 3.93 -4.90
CA VAL A 451 -13.92 5.08 -5.40
C VAL A 451 -12.78 5.43 -4.44
N ALA A 452 -13.07 5.51 -3.13
CA ALA A 452 -12.09 5.75 -2.09
C ALA A 452 -10.94 4.74 -2.14
N TYR A 453 -11.25 3.44 -2.29
CA TYR A 453 -10.23 2.41 -2.46
C TYR A 453 -9.35 2.64 -3.69
N SER A 454 -9.93 3.09 -4.81
CA SER A 454 -9.18 3.42 -6.04
C SER A 454 -8.26 4.63 -5.85
N LEU A 455 -8.72 5.66 -5.13
CA LEU A 455 -7.95 6.87 -4.81
C LEU A 455 -6.77 6.56 -3.86
N LEU A 456 -7.02 5.84 -2.75
CA LEU A 456 -5.96 5.38 -1.84
C LEU A 456 -4.95 4.47 -2.56
N SER A 457 -5.42 3.69 -3.54
CA SER A 457 -4.59 2.80 -4.35
C SER A 457 -3.52 3.55 -5.16
N GLN A 458 -3.76 4.81 -5.54
CA GLN A 458 -2.81 5.59 -6.34
C GLN A 458 -1.49 5.82 -5.59
N VAL A 459 -1.56 6.32 -4.35
CA VAL A 459 -0.39 6.52 -3.50
C VAL A 459 0.27 5.19 -3.15
N THR A 460 -0.54 4.19 -2.77
CA THR A 460 0.00 2.92 -2.29
C THR A 460 0.67 2.09 -3.39
N HIS A 461 0.31 2.30 -4.66
CA HIS A 461 0.96 1.68 -5.82
C HIS A 461 1.99 2.57 -6.53
N ALA A 462 2.37 3.70 -5.93
CA ALA A 462 3.39 4.59 -6.48
C ALA A 462 3.03 5.18 -7.86
N THR A 463 1.74 5.31 -8.17
CA THR A 463 1.32 5.75 -9.51
C THR A 463 1.69 7.21 -9.76
N PRO A 464 1.85 7.66 -11.01
CA PRO A 464 1.93 9.07 -11.36
C PRO A 464 0.87 9.94 -10.65
N LEU A 465 -0.41 9.54 -10.67
CA LEU A 465 -1.46 10.27 -9.96
C LEU A 465 -1.22 10.30 -8.44
N GLY A 466 -0.77 9.18 -7.87
CA GLY A 466 -0.39 9.08 -6.46
C GLY A 466 0.74 10.04 -6.08
N ALA A 467 1.78 10.16 -6.92
CA ALA A 467 2.88 11.09 -6.71
C ALA A 467 2.39 12.55 -6.76
N LEU A 468 1.48 12.89 -7.69
CA LEU A 468 0.88 14.22 -7.76
C LEU A 468 0.11 14.58 -6.48
N HIS A 469 -0.51 13.60 -5.83
CA HIS A 469 -1.18 13.83 -4.56
C HIS A 469 -0.25 14.02 -3.34
N THR A 470 1.07 13.96 -3.54
CA THR A 470 2.09 14.25 -2.51
C THR A 470 2.82 15.58 -2.72
N ILE A 471 2.31 16.40 -3.63
CA ILE A 471 2.83 17.73 -3.93
C ILE A 471 1.72 18.79 -3.87
N HIS A 472 2.07 19.99 -3.44
CA HIS A 472 1.17 21.12 -3.32
C HIS A 472 1.79 22.40 -3.91
N PHE A 473 0.96 23.26 -4.50
CA PHE A 473 1.37 24.59 -4.94
C PHE A 473 0.83 25.62 -3.95
N ALA A 474 1.62 25.94 -2.92
CA ALA A 474 1.24 26.94 -1.91
C ALA A 474 1.16 28.37 -2.48
N SER A 475 1.87 28.64 -3.57
CA SER A 475 1.79 29.87 -4.37
C SER A 475 2.20 29.56 -5.83
N ARG A 476 2.04 30.52 -6.76
CA ARG A 476 2.35 30.30 -8.20
C ARG A 476 3.78 29.80 -8.48
N ASP A 477 4.72 29.99 -7.53
CA ASP A 477 6.14 29.70 -7.73
C ASP A 477 6.77 28.74 -6.69
N SER A 478 6.02 28.27 -5.68
CA SER A 478 6.55 27.36 -4.64
C SER A 478 5.86 26.00 -4.66
N LEU A 479 6.60 24.98 -5.13
CA LEU A 479 6.20 23.58 -5.06
C LEU A 479 6.60 23.01 -3.70
N GLU A 480 5.60 22.74 -2.86
CA GLU A 480 5.77 21.95 -1.65
C GLU A 480 5.70 20.46 -2.01
N THR A 481 6.60 19.68 -1.43
CA THR A 481 6.71 18.24 -1.69
C THR A 481 6.66 17.48 -0.39
N ASN A 482 6.27 16.21 -0.46
CA ASN A 482 6.09 15.36 0.71
C ASN A 482 4.91 15.78 1.60
N VAL A 483 3.93 16.47 1.02
CA VAL A 483 2.70 16.93 1.70
C VAL A 483 1.50 16.35 0.95
N LEU A 484 0.61 15.68 1.66
CA LEU A 484 -0.61 15.15 1.06
C LEU A 484 -1.57 16.27 0.70
N THR A 485 -2.32 16.10 -0.39
CA THR A 485 -3.40 17.04 -0.69
C THR A 485 -4.51 16.95 0.38
N PRO A 486 -5.24 18.05 0.63
CA PRO A 486 -6.31 18.07 1.62
C PRO A 486 -7.37 16.98 1.42
N GLU A 487 -7.66 16.63 0.16
CA GLU A 487 -8.60 15.58 -0.19
C GLU A 487 -8.11 14.21 0.26
N LEU A 488 -6.81 13.91 0.10
CA LEU A 488 -6.25 12.64 0.57
C LEU A 488 -6.18 12.56 2.10
N VAL A 489 -5.89 13.66 2.79
CA VAL A 489 -5.92 13.70 4.26
C VAL A 489 -7.34 13.41 4.76
N ALA A 490 -8.34 14.10 4.22
CA ALA A 490 -9.74 13.87 4.58
C ALA A 490 -10.19 12.43 4.26
N LEU A 491 -9.77 11.88 3.12
CA LEU A 491 -10.08 10.51 2.72
C LEU A 491 -9.46 9.48 3.65
N ALA A 492 -8.19 9.66 4.01
CA ALA A 492 -7.50 8.75 4.91
C ALA A 492 -8.18 8.72 6.27
N LEU A 493 -8.50 9.90 6.84
CA LEU A 493 -9.21 10.01 8.13
C LEU A 493 -10.61 9.39 8.07
N ASP A 494 -11.40 9.71 7.04
CA ASP A 494 -12.75 9.18 6.86
C ASP A 494 -12.74 7.65 6.76
N VAL A 495 -11.97 7.12 5.81
CA VAL A 495 -11.87 5.68 5.58
C VAL A 495 -11.33 4.95 6.80
N THR A 496 -10.30 5.49 7.46
CA THR A 496 -9.76 4.91 8.70
C THR A 496 -10.84 4.84 9.78
N CYS A 497 -11.58 5.92 10.03
CA CYS A 497 -12.60 5.93 11.08
C CYS A 497 -13.75 4.97 10.75
N MET A 498 -14.24 4.97 9.51
CA MET A 498 -15.31 4.05 9.06
C MET A 498 -14.90 2.58 9.19
N ALA A 499 -13.73 2.22 8.66
CA ALA A 499 -13.23 0.86 8.68
C ALA A 499 -12.90 0.40 10.10
N SER A 500 -12.28 1.25 10.91
CA SER A 500 -11.99 0.97 12.32
C SER A 500 -13.25 0.80 13.15
N ALA A 501 -14.29 1.63 12.94
CA ALA A 501 -15.56 1.47 13.64
C ALA A 501 -16.19 0.10 13.39
N TYR A 502 -16.01 -0.45 12.19
CA TYR A 502 -16.46 -1.80 11.87
C TYR A 502 -15.55 -2.86 12.49
N LEU A 503 -14.24 -2.80 12.27
CA LEU A 503 -13.28 -3.80 12.76
C LEU A 503 -13.25 -3.86 14.29
N ILE A 504 -12.92 -2.74 14.93
CA ILE A 504 -12.84 -2.63 16.40
C ILE A 504 -14.20 -2.95 17.02
N GLY A 505 -15.27 -2.34 16.48
CA GLY A 505 -16.62 -2.54 17.00
C GLY A 505 -17.09 -4.00 16.89
N HIS A 506 -16.82 -4.68 15.77
CA HIS A 506 -17.21 -6.07 15.59
C HIS A 506 -16.35 -7.03 16.42
N SER A 507 -15.03 -6.85 16.43
CA SER A 507 -14.13 -7.64 17.27
C SER A 507 -14.45 -7.47 18.76
N THR A 508 -14.85 -6.27 19.20
CA THR A 508 -15.30 -6.05 20.58
C THR A 508 -16.52 -6.90 20.93
N LEU A 509 -17.51 -7.06 20.03
CA LEU A 509 -18.64 -7.95 20.28
C LEU A 509 -18.19 -9.40 20.48
N ILE A 510 -17.25 -9.86 19.66
CA ILE A 510 -16.75 -11.24 19.73
C ILE A 510 -16.01 -11.45 21.05
N LEU A 511 -15.15 -10.51 21.44
CA LEU A 511 -14.32 -10.59 22.64
C LEU A 511 -15.13 -10.49 23.92
N THR A 512 -16.21 -9.71 23.93
CA THR A 512 -17.11 -9.52 25.09
C THR A 512 -18.28 -10.50 25.11
N ASP A 513 -18.28 -11.53 24.26
CA ASP A 513 -19.37 -12.50 24.10
C ASP A 513 -20.75 -11.83 23.91
N ILE A 514 -20.78 -10.80 23.08
CA ILE A 514 -21.98 -10.01 22.75
C ILE A 514 -22.59 -9.33 24.00
N GLY A 515 -21.73 -8.98 24.98
CA GLY A 515 -22.12 -8.22 26.16
C GLY A 515 -22.71 -6.85 25.84
N HIS A 516 -23.53 -6.32 26.76
CA HIS A 516 -24.21 -5.03 26.60
C HIS A 516 -23.23 -3.89 26.30
N ASP A 517 -22.13 -3.82 27.06
CA ASP A 517 -21.10 -2.79 26.90
C ASP A 517 -20.43 -2.86 25.52
N GLY A 518 -20.23 -4.06 24.99
CA GLY A 518 -19.68 -4.26 23.64
C GLY A 518 -20.62 -3.77 22.54
N ILE A 519 -21.93 -4.00 22.70
CA ILE A 519 -22.96 -3.50 21.78
C ILE A 519 -22.99 -1.97 21.81
N GLU A 520 -23.04 -1.39 23.02
CA GLU A 520 -23.07 0.06 23.18
C GLU A 520 -21.83 0.71 22.59
N PHE A 521 -20.64 0.19 22.89
CA PHE A 521 -19.37 0.67 22.38
C PHE A 521 -19.32 0.67 20.85
N ARG A 522 -19.70 -0.44 20.20
CA ARG A 522 -19.79 -0.53 18.74
C ARG A 522 -20.72 0.52 18.15
N ASP A 523 -21.89 0.71 18.75
CA ASP A 523 -22.88 1.65 18.24
C ASP A 523 -22.43 3.11 18.43
N GLN A 524 -21.74 3.41 19.52
CA GLN A 524 -21.07 4.70 19.73
C GLN A 524 -19.98 4.94 18.67
N LEU A 525 -19.11 3.96 18.39
CA LEU A 525 -18.08 4.08 17.35
C LEU A 525 -18.66 4.35 15.97
N ARG A 526 -19.72 3.65 15.58
CA ARG A 526 -20.41 3.87 14.31
C ARG A 526 -20.99 5.28 14.19
N ARG A 527 -21.53 5.82 15.29
CA ARG A 527 -22.04 7.19 15.33
C ARG A 527 -20.91 8.21 15.15
N GLU A 528 -19.78 8.04 15.83
CA GLU A 528 -18.63 8.95 15.66
C GLU A 528 -18.05 8.86 14.24
N ALA A 529 -17.85 7.65 13.69
CA ALA A 529 -17.38 7.50 12.31
C ALA A 529 -18.32 8.14 11.29
N SER A 530 -19.63 8.06 11.51
CA SER A 530 -20.61 8.75 10.67
C SER A 530 -20.48 10.28 10.72
N ARG A 531 -20.03 10.85 11.84
CA ARG A 531 -19.75 12.28 11.95
C ARG A 531 -18.47 12.66 11.20
N VAL A 532 -17.44 11.82 11.24
CA VAL A 532 -16.22 12.00 10.43
C VAL A 532 -16.59 12.02 8.95
N HIS A 533 -17.34 11.02 8.50
CA HIS A 533 -17.81 10.95 7.11
C HIS A 533 -18.64 12.18 6.72
N ALA A 534 -19.60 12.59 7.56
CA ALA A 534 -20.42 13.76 7.29
C ALA A 534 -19.59 15.05 7.13
N ALA A 535 -18.53 15.23 7.92
CA ALA A 535 -17.60 16.36 7.77
C ALA A 535 -16.75 16.23 6.49
N ALA A 536 -16.21 15.03 6.23
CA ALA A 536 -15.35 14.77 5.08
C ALA A 536 -16.08 14.82 3.72
N ARG A 537 -17.39 14.54 3.68
CA ARG A 537 -18.23 14.63 2.45
C ARG A 537 -18.07 15.95 1.71
N LEU A 538 -17.93 17.06 2.44
CA LEU A 538 -17.72 18.39 1.85
C LEU A 538 -16.38 18.49 1.11
N VAL A 539 -15.33 17.91 1.68
CA VAL A 539 -13.99 17.85 1.06
C VAL A 539 -14.01 16.87 -0.12
N HIS A 540 -14.71 15.76 0.03
CA HIS A 540 -14.86 14.75 -1.02
C HIS A 540 -15.69 15.21 -2.21
N GLY A 541 -16.48 16.29 -2.08
CA GLY A 541 -17.41 16.74 -3.10
C GLY A 541 -18.64 15.83 -3.23
N LEU A 542 -19.01 15.16 -2.14
CA LEU A 542 -20.17 14.28 -2.04
C LEU A 542 -21.37 15.07 -1.49
N GLY A 543 -22.56 14.87 -2.06
CA GLY A 543 -23.74 15.67 -1.77
C GLY A 543 -25.03 14.93 -2.09
#